data_AF-A0AA43QTB6-F1
#
_entry.id   AF-A0AA43QTB6-F1
#
_cell.length_a   1.000
_cell.length_b   1.000
_cell.length_c   1.000
_cell.angle_alpha   90.00
_cell.angle_beta   90.00
_cell.angle_gamma   90.00
#
_symmetry.space_group_name_H-M   'P 1'
#
loop_
_entity.id
_entity.type
_entity.pdbx_description
1 polymer ?
#
loop_
_entity_poly.entity_id
_entity_poly.type
_entity_poly.pdbx_seq_one_letter_code
_entity_poly.pdbx_strand_id
1 'polypeptide(L)'
;MPQLEIPPSPPGSPPPGLDIKLGQFETLRKQGVHFNSKLAASSALKNPSLLPRLLTAAGLDEGLQYANTMANGTSMPTKYPDHAYTESLDAAQEQLTSHGVKEKEARARQFVPAAQ
;
A
#
# COMPACT_ATOMS: atom_id res chain seq x y z
N MET A 1 -17.46 22.09 43.32
CA MET A 1 -16.75 22.39 42.06
C MET A 1 -15.74 21.27 41.86
N PRO A 2 -15.77 20.49 40.77
CA PRO A 2 -14.73 19.50 40.52
C PRO A 2 -13.38 20.20 40.25
N GLN A 3 -12.29 19.54 40.62
CA GLN A 3 -10.93 20.04 40.37
C GLN A 3 -10.68 20.09 38.86
N LEU A 4 -10.54 21.30 38.31
CA LEU A 4 -10.28 21.55 36.88
C LEU A 4 -8.82 21.99 36.62
N GLU A 5 -7.97 21.99 37.64
CA GLU A 5 -6.56 22.30 37.44
C GLU A 5 -5.85 21.13 36.76
N ILE A 6 -5.14 21.47 35.68
CA ILE A 6 -4.28 20.53 34.96
C ILE A 6 -3.07 20.25 35.87
N PRO A 7 -2.74 18.98 36.17
CA PRO A 7 -1.58 18.66 36.98
C PRO A 7 -0.29 19.07 36.26
N PRO A 8 0.79 19.38 37.02
CA PRO A 8 2.08 19.66 36.43
C PRO A 8 2.58 18.46 35.61
N SER A 9 3.37 18.73 34.57
CA SER A 9 3.95 17.68 33.75
C SER A 9 4.86 16.77 34.60
N PRO A 10 4.92 15.46 34.31
CA PRO A 10 5.80 14.55 35.02
C PRO A 10 7.27 14.98 34.92
N PRO A 11 8.11 14.67 35.93
CA PRO A 11 9.54 14.93 35.87
C PRO A 11 10.18 14.30 34.62
N GLY A 12 11.03 15.04 33.92
CA GLY A 12 11.71 14.57 32.70
C GLY A 12 10.84 14.61 31.43
N SER A 13 9.64 15.20 31.50
CA SER A 13 8.83 15.51 30.32
C SER A 13 8.90 17.00 29.98
N PRO A 14 9.13 17.36 28.71
CA PRO A 14 9.51 16.47 27.61
C PRO A 14 10.95 15.96 27.73
N PRO A 15 11.32 14.86 27.05
CA PRO A 15 12.71 14.41 26.96
C PRO A 15 13.61 15.55 26.45
N PRO A 16 14.85 15.72 26.96
CA PRO A 16 15.71 16.86 26.61
C PRO A 16 15.95 17.00 25.09
N GLY A 17 16.10 15.87 24.39
CA GLY A 17 16.27 15.86 22.94
C GLY A 17 15.02 16.30 22.16
N LEU A 18 13.82 16.17 22.75
CA LEU A 18 12.58 16.64 22.15
C LEU A 18 12.42 18.15 22.32
N ASP A 19 12.81 18.70 23.48
CA ASP A 19 12.78 20.14 23.74
C ASP A 19 13.65 20.93 22.76
N ILE A 20 14.84 20.42 22.45
CA ILE A 20 15.74 21.01 21.44
C ILE A 20 15.06 21.04 20.06
N LYS A 21 14.42 19.93 19.67
CA LYS A 21 13.71 19.83 18.38
C LYS A 21 12.51 20.77 18.31
N LEU A 22 11.76 20.90 19.41
CA LEU A 22 10.62 21.81 19.50
C LEU A 22 11.06 23.28 19.45
N GLY A 23 12.14 23.64 20.14
CA GLY A 23 12.73 24.99 20.06
C GLY A 23 13.21 25.31 18.63
N GLN A 24 13.83 24.35 17.95
CA GLN A 24 14.21 24.51 16.55
C GLN A 24 12.98 24.66 15.63
N PHE A 25 11.91 23.90 15.88
CA PHE A 25 10.66 24.04 15.12
C PHE A 25 10.03 25.42 15.34
N GLU A 26 10.04 25.91 16.58
CA GLU A 26 9.48 27.20 16.95
C GLU A 26 10.23 28.38 16.30
N THR A 27 11.57 28.34 16.33
CA THR A 27 12.43 29.35 15.68
C THR A 27 12.18 29.39 14.17
N LEU A 28 12.13 28.22 13.51
CA LEU A 28 11.81 28.12 12.08
C LEU A 28 10.40 28.66 11.78
N ARG A 29 9.41 28.31 12.61
CA ARG A 29 8.03 28.82 12.45
C ARG A 29 7.97 30.34 12.58
N LYS A 30 8.68 30.93 13.56
CA LYS A 30 8.80 32.39 13.75
C LYS A 30 9.46 33.08 12.55
N GLN A 31 10.36 32.41 11.85
CA GLN A 31 11.01 32.89 10.62
C GLN A 31 10.14 32.70 9.36
N GLY A 32 8.88 32.27 9.50
CA GLY A 32 7.99 32.00 8.37
C GLY A 32 8.31 30.70 7.62
N VAL A 33 9.23 29.87 8.15
CA VAL A 33 9.55 28.58 7.57
C VAL A 33 8.49 27.57 8.00
N HIS A 34 7.53 27.32 7.12
CA HIS A 34 6.52 26.30 7.37
C HIS A 34 7.08 24.91 7.06
N PHE A 35 7.27 24.08 8.10
CA PHE A 35 7.83 22.73 7.97
C PHE A 35 7.07 21.87 6.95
N ASN A 36 5.73 21.77 7.06
CA ASN A 36 4.92 21.01 6.10
C ASN A 36 5.03 21.54 4.65
N SER A 37 5.24 22.85 4.44
CA SER A 37 5.46 23.39 3.10
C SER A 37 6.80 22.94 2.53
N LYS A 38 7.88 22.99 3.33
CA LYS A 38 9.19 22.44 2.92
C LYS A 38 9.12 20.93 2.68
N LEU A 39 8.40 20.22 3.52
CA LEU A 39 8.17 18.79 3.43
C LEU A 39 7.44 18.46 2.12
N ALA A 40 6.34 19.16 1.80
CA ALA A 40 5.59 19.00 0.55
C ALA A 40 6.39 19.42 -0.71
N ALA A 41 7.27 20.42 -0.59
CA ALA A 41 8.11 20.85 -1.70
C ALA A 41 9.27 19.89 -1.99
N SER A 42 9.67 19.07 -1.00
CA SER A 42 10.80 18.14 -1.08
C SER A 42 10.64 17.12 -2.21
N SER A 43 11.67 17.00 -3.05
CA SER A 43 11.73 16.00 -4.11
C SER A 43 11.73 14.57 -3.58
N ALA A 44 12.26 14.35 -2.37
CA ALA A 44 12.26 13.05 -1.71
C ALA A 44 10.83 12.54 -1.42
N LEU A 45 9.86 13.42 -1.20
CA LEU A 45 8.46 13.04 -0.99
C LEU A 45 7.63 13.06 -2.27
N LYS A 46 8.17 13.63 -3.36
CA LYS A 46 7.54 13.59 -4.69
C LYS A 46 7.94 12.38 -5.52
N ASN A 47 8.95 11.63 -5.09
CA ASN A 47 9.39 10.44 -5.78
C ASN A 47 8.62 9.20 -5.27
N PRO A 48 7.67 8.65 -6.06
CA PRO A 48 6.89 7.50 -5.63
C PRO A 48 7.75 6.25 -5.40
N SER A 49 8.94 6.14 -6.01
CA SER A 49 9.83 4.98 -5.80
C SER A 49 10.45 4.93 -4.40
N LEU A 50 10.36 6.02 -3.63
CA LEU A 50 10.84 6.06 -2.24
C LEU A 50 9.79 5.59 -1.23
N LEU A 51 8.52 5.51 -1.62
CA LEU A 51 7.42 5.11 -0.74
C LEU A 51 7.67 3.78 -0.01
N PRO A 52 8.11 2.68 -0.68
CA PRO A 52 8.30 1.40 -0.01
C PRO A 52 9.36 1.47 1.11
N ARG A 53 10.42 2.25 0.89
CA ARG A 53 11.48 2.47 1.89
C ARG A 53 10.99 3.30 3.07
N LEU A 54 10.16 4.31 2.81
CA LEU A 54 9.56 5.15 3.85
C LEU A 54 8.59 4.35 4.72
N LEU A 55 7.76 3.50 4.11
CA LEU A 55 6.86 2.58 4.83
C LEU A 55 7.66 1.60 5.70
N THR A 56 8.71 0.99 5.13
CA THR A 56 9.61 0.09 5.86
C THR A 56 10.27 0.80 7.05
N ALA A 57 10.77 2.03 6.86
CA ALA A 57 11.39 2.82 7.93
C ALA A 57 10.40 3.18 9.05
N ALA A 58 9.11 3.32 8.73
CA ALA A 58 8.04 3.52 9.69
C ALA A 58 7.52 2.21 10.32
N GLY A 59 8.04 1.04 9.91
CA GLY A 59 7.56 -0.26 10.35
C GLY A 59 6.16 -0.61 9.84
N LEU A 60 5.76 -0.03 8.70
CA LEU A 60 4.45 -0.24 8.09
C LEU A 60 4.55 -1.24 6.94
N ASP A 61 3.57 -2.14 6.86
CA ASP A 61 3.40 -3.03 5.71
C ASP A 61 2.90 -2.26 4.49
N GLU A 62 3.37 -2.65 3.30
CA GLU A 62 3.04 -1.97 2.04
C GLU A 62 1.56 -2.09 1.69
N GLY A 63 0.90 -3.18 2.11
CA GLY A 63 -0.53 -3.37 1.92
C GLY A 63 -1.38 -2.36 2.70
N LEU A 64 -0.88 -1.79 3.80
CA LEU A 64 -1.63 -0.83 4.62
C LEU A 64 -1.98 0.45 3.87
N GLN A 65 -1.27 0.79 2.80
CA GLN A 65 -1.60 1.96 1.98
C GLN A 65 -3.00 1.86 1.33
N TYR A 66 -3.52 0.63 1.17
CA TYR A 66 -4.85 0.37 0.61
C TYR A 66 -5.91 0.10 1.68
N ALA A 67 -5.53 0.13 2.96
CA ALA A 67 -6.48 -0.07 4.05
C ALA A 67 -7.47 1.09 4.10
N ASN A 68 -8.73 0.78 4.39
CA ASN A 68 -9.78 1.77 4.57
C ASN A 68 -10.59 1.47 5.84
N THR A 69 -11.36 2.46 6.28
CA THR A 69 -12.15 2.39 7.52
C THR A 69 -13.51 1.71 7.32
N MET A 70 -13.83 1.26 6.11
CA MET A 70 -15.13 0.67 5.81
C MET A 70 -15.17 -0.79 6.23
N ALA A 71 -16.38 -1.30 6.43
CA ALA A 71 -16.58 -2.70 6.76
C ALA A 71 -16.13 -3.60 5.59
N ASN A 72 -15.61 -4.77 5.95
CA ASN A 72 -15.18 -5.78 4.98
C ASN A 72 -16.34 -6.16 4.05
N GLY A 73 -16.08 -6.18 2.74
CA GLY A 73 -17.08 -6.52 1.73
C GLY A 73 -17.99 -5.38 1.28
N THR A 74 -17.88 -4.18 1.89
CA THR A 74 -18.63 -2.98 1.45
C THR A 74 -17.78 -1.99 0.66
N SER A 75 -16.46 -2.19 0.64
CA SER A 75 -15.48 -1.33 -0.02
C SER A 75 -14.45 -2.16 -0.80
N MET A 76 -13.56 -1.47 -1.50
CA MET A 76 -12.41 -2.07 -2.16
C MET A 76 -11.56 -2.82 -1.13
N PRO A 77 -11.24 -4.10 -1.37
CA PRO A 77 -10.44 -4.88 -0.45
C PRO A 77 -8.96 -4.44 -0.52
N THR A 78 -8.26 -4.56 0.61
CA THR A 78 -6.80 -4.30 0.67
C THR A 78 -6.00 -5.27 -0.19
N LYS A 79 -6.51 -6.50 -0.37
CA LYS A 79 -5.94 -7.52 -1.25
C LYS A 79 -7.07 -8.16 -2.06
N TYR A 80 -6.86 -8.31 -3.37
CA TYR A 80 -7.79 -9.02 -4.24
C TYR A 80 -7.63 -10.54 -4.09
N PRO A 81 -8.64 -11.35 -4.45
CA PRO A 81 -8.48 -12.79 -4.52
C PRO A 81 -7.47 -13.17 -5.62
N ASP A 82 -6.79 -14.31 -5.47
CA ASP A 82 -5.65 -14.68 -6.31
C ASP A 82 -5.99 -14.73 -7.82
N HIS A 83 -7.21 -15.13 -8.18
CA HIS A 83 -7.68 -15.19 -9.57
C HIS A 83 -7.89 -13.82 -10.24
N ALA A 84 -7.87 -12.73 -9.48
CA ALA A 84 -8.02 -11.38 -10.00
C ALA A 84 -6.67 -10.72 -10.36
N TYR A 85 -5.54 -11.37 -10.06
CA TYR A 85 -4.22 -10.91 -10.47
C TYR A 85 -3.87 -11.37 -11.88
N THR A 86 -3.03 -10.58 -12.56
CA THR A 86 -2.61 -10.82 -13.95
C THR A 86 -2.01 -12.20 -14.14
N GLU A 87 -1.18 -12.66 -13.20
CA GLU A 87 -0.53 -13.98 -13.25
C GLU A 87 -1.55 -15.11 -13.37
N SER A 88 -2.62 -15.07 -12.57
CA SER A 88 -3.69 -16.05 -12.61
C SER A 88 -4.55 -15.93 -13.88
N LEU A 89 -4.77 -14.70 -14.35
CA LEU A 89 -5.51 -14.45 -15.58
C LEU A 89 -4.76 -14.99 -16.80
N ASP A 90 -3.46 -14.74 -16.87
CA ASP A 90 -2.58 -15.21 -17.94
C ASP A 90 -2.53 -16.75 -17.96
N ALA A 91 -2.36 -17.38 -16.79
CA ALA A 91 -2.37 -18.83 -16.65
C ALA A 91 -3.72 -19.44 -17.09
N ALA A 92 -4.84 -18.81 -16.72
CA ALA A 92 -6.16 -19.26 -17.15
C ALA A 92 -6.35 -19.14 -18.68
N GLN A 93 -5.86 -18.05 -19.28
CA GLN A 93 -5.92 -17.84 -20.73
C GLN A 93 -5.08 -18.87 -21.50
N GLU A 94 -3.89 -19.22 -21.01
CA GLU A 94 -3.04 -20.26 -21.60
C GLU A 94 -3.71 -21.64 -21.53
N GLN A 95 -4.39 -21.95 -20.42
CA GLN A 95 -5.16 -23.19 -20.31
C GLN A 95 -6.29 -23.24 -21.34
N LEU A 96 -7.10 -22.18 -21.46
CA LEU A 96 -8.21 -22.13 -22.42
C LEU A 96 -7.73 -22.31 -23.87
N THR A 97 -6.63 -21.64 -24.23
CA THR A 97 -6.06 -21.76 -25.59
C THR A 97 -5.50 -23.16 -25.85
N SER A 98 -4.78 -23.75 -24.90
CA SER A 98 -4.23 -25.11 -25.05
C SER A 98 -5.30 -26.20 -25.09
N HIS A 99 -6.38 -26.08 -24.30
CA HIS A 99 -7.52 -26.99 -24.35
C HIS A 99 -8.26 -26.92 -25.70
N GLY A 100 -8.48 -25.71 -26.24
CA GLY A 100 -9.09 -25.53 -27.55
C GLY A 100 -8.25 -26.10 -28.71
N VAL A 101 -6.92 -26.06 -28.61
CA VAL A 101 -6.02 -26.70 -29.59
C VAL A 101 -6.13 -28.23 -29.51
N LYS A 102 -6.08 -28.80 -28.30
CA LYS A 102 -6.20 -30.26 -28.08
C LYS A 102 -7.54 -30.81 -28.57
N GLU A 103 -8.63 -30.08 -28.38
CA GLU A 103 -9.97 -30.48 -28.85
C GLU A 103 -10.05 -30.50 -30.38
N LYS A 104 -9.47 -29.49 -31.05
CA LYS A 104 -9.38 -29.45 -32.52
C LYS A 104 -8.51 -30.57 -33.07
N GLU A 105 -7.38 -30.86 -32.42
CA GLU A 105 -6.51 -32.00 -32.81
C GLU A 105 -7.19 -33.35 -32.60
N ALA A 106 -7.96 -33.53 -31.52
CA ALA A 106 -8.72 -34.76 -31.26
C ALA A 106 -9.83 -34.96 -32.31
N ARG A 107 -10.53 -33.90 -32.70
CA ARG A 107 -11.57 -33.93 -33.74
C ARG A 107 -11.00 -34.23 -35.13
N ALA A 108 -9.76 -33.82 -35.41
CA ALA A 108 -9.10 -34.07 -36.69
C ALA A 108 -8.62 -35.54 -36.88
N ARG A 109 -8.58 -36.37 -35.83
CA ARG A 109 -7.97 -37.72 -35.85
C ARG A 109 -8.94 -38.90 -36.00
N GLN A 110 -10.21 -38.67 -36.36
CA GLN A 110 -11.12 -39.78 -36.70
C GLN A 110 -11.20 -39.96 -38.22
N PHE A 111 -10.21 -40.67 -38.78
CA PHE A 111 -10.29 -41.18 -40.16
C PHE A 111 -10.71 -42.65 -40.10
N VAL A 112 -11.94 -42.95 -40.48
CA VAL A 112 -12.41 -44.34 -40.63
C VAL A 112 -12.15 -44.74 -42.08
N PRO A 113 -11.29 -45.73 -42.37
CA PRO A 113 -11.09 -46.22 -43.73
C PRO A 113 -12.35 -46.96 -44.20
N ALA A 114 -12.81 -46.67 -45.42
CA ALA A 114 -13.94 -47.35 -46.02
C ALA A 114 -13.60 -48.83 -46.23
N ALA A 115 -14.42 -49.73 -45.68
CA ALA A 115 -14.33 -51.16 -45.93
C ALA A 115 -14.68 -51.46 -47.41
N GLN A 116 -13.82 -52.24 -48.07
CA GLN A 116 -13.98 -52.75 -49.43
C GLN A 116 -15.00 -53.89 -49.48
#